data_AF-A0A178X6Q3-F1
#
_entry.id   AF-A0A178X6Q3-F1
#
_cell.length_a   1.000
_cell.length_b   1.000
_cell.length_c   1.000
_cell.angle_alpha   90.00
_cell.angle_beta   90.00
_cell.angle_gamma   90.00
#
_symmetry.space_group_name_H-M   'P 1'
#
loop_
_entity.id
_entity.type
_entity.pdbx_description
1 polymer ?
#
loop_
_entity_poly.entity_id
_entity_poly.type
_entity_poly.pdbx_seq_one_letter_code
_entity_poly.pdbx_strand_id
1 'polypeptide(L)'
;MACRALNVSRSGYYDWRDRPIPERDRDNELPLKHIEQIHIDELDKFADPAQAHEFINEIKTVFGVDNCVFLISVSDDALASFELRGIPVRDALDSAFTAMITVDPFTLAEAHDWLDHRLIGLPSPYACLCYALSAGIPRELERAAATLLDIELDHMSGSEAFPGGMFRSYPQLAHVTRMIIAADVAAKLRAFTFTVHQHPPGELASQVIVTLNTVGDLTHPDDNDLIERLDALAAALCARTEAADDAELVRTCREAAGFCHLCAAILEIFDDDLDEATLDALSAEALPTLAEARRALAVEPLLTWSLVNTIREQRAQLRADTA
;
A
#
# COMPACT_ATOMS: atom_id res chain seq x y z
N MET A 1 6.50 28.00 50.57
CA MET A 1 7.62 28.86 50.99
C MET A 1 8.52 29.34 49.83
N ALA A 2 8.45 28.77 48.63
CA ALA A 2 9.33 29.16 47.50
C ALA A 2 9.09 30.57 46.94
N CYS A 3 7.84 31.06 46.86
CA CYS A 3 7.53 32.34 46.19
C CYS A 3 8.01 33.60 46.94
N ARG A 4 8.35 33.51 48.22
CA ARG A 4 8.80 34.67 49.02
C ARG A 4 10.33 34.88 48.94
N ALA A 5 11.08 33.89 48.46
CA ALA A 5 12.53 33.96 48.27
C ALA A 5 12.94 34.56 46.90
N LEU A 6 12.03 34.62 45.93
CA LEU A 6 12.30 35.01 44.54
C LEU A 6 11.73 36.40 44.15
N ASN A 7 11.17 37.15 45.10
CA ASN A 7 10.59 38.49 44.90
C ASN A 7 9.60 38.59 43.71
N VAL A 8 8.80 37.56 43.47
CA VAL A 8 7.77 37.53 42.42
C VAL A 8 6.37 37.69 43.02
N SER A 9 5.59 38.62 42.46
CA SER A 9 4.18 38.83 42.78
C SER A 9 3.36 37.56 42.50
N ARG A 10 2.39 37.24 43.38
CA ARG A 10 1.44 36.13 43.18
C ARG A 10 0.53 36.29 41.95
N SER A 11 0.50 37.47 41.32
CA SER A 11 -0.26 37.73 40.10
C SER A 11 0.56 37.61 38.80
N GLY A 12 1.88 37.35 38.88
CA GLY A 12 2.79 37.50 37.72
C GLY A 12 2.84 36.33 36.73
N TYR A 13 2.17 35.19 36.99
CA TYR A 13 2.31 34.00 36.13
C TYR A 13 1.62 34.14 34.75
N TYR A 14 0.79 35.18 34.56
CA TYR A 14 0.10 35.45 33.30
C TYR A 14 0.42 36.83 32.70
N ASP A 15 1.41 37.55 33.24
CA ASP A 15 1.80 38.89 32.75
C ASP A 15 2.45 38.86 31.35
N TRP A 16 2.72 37.67 30.81
CA TRP A 16 3.16 37.45 29.42
C TRP A 16 1.99 37.21 28.46
N ARG A 17 0.81 36.88 28.98
CA ARG A 17 -0.39 36.54 28.19
C ARG A 17 -1.05 37.78 27.60
N ASP A 18 -0.91 38.92 28.29
CA ASP A 18 -1.43 40.23 27.89
C ASP A 18 -0.33 41.18 27.39
N ARG A 19 0.90 40.68 27.21
CA ARG A 19 1.98 41.50 26.65
C ARG A 19 1.72 41.74 25.18
N PRO A 20 1.73 43.00 24.71
CA PRO A 20 1.75 43.28 23.29
C PRO A 20 2.93 42.54 22.65
N ILE A 21 2.65 41.81 21.56
CA ILE A 21 3.66 41.11 20.76
C ILE A 21 4.83 42.08 20.50
N PRO A 22 6.10 41.70 20.77
CA PRO A 22 7.26 42.55 20.51
C PRO A 22 7.27 43.05 19.06
N GLU A 23 7.73 44.29 18.83
CA GLU A 23 7.78 44.90 17.48
C GLU A 23 8.49 44.00 16.47
N ARG A 24 9.58 43.33 16.88
CA ARG A 24 10.32 42.37 16.07
C ARG A 24 9.51 41.13 15.67
N ASP A 25 8.59 40.66 16.51
CA ASP A 25 7.74 39.51 16.21
C ASP A 25 6.54 39.94 15.35
N ARG A 26 6.06 41.18 15.49
CA ARG A 26 5.08 41.77 14.54
C ARG A 26 5.67 42.03 13.16
N ASP A 27 6.92 42.48 13.12
CA ASP A 27 7.67 42.69 11.88
C ASP A 27 8.00 41.36 11.19
N ASN A 28 8.06 40.25 11.92
CA ASN A 28 8.15 38.90 11.36
C ASN A 28 6.78 38.30 10.98
N GLU A 29 5.67 38.73 11.60
CA GLU A 29 4.30 38.34 11.20
C GLU A 29 3.83 39.03 9.90
N LEU A 30 4.32 40.23 9.60
CA LEU A 30 3.90 41.01 8.44
C LEU A 30 4.29 40.40 7.06
N PRO A 31 5.50 39.83 6.87
CA PRO A 31 5.87 39.11 5.64
C PRO A 31 5.12 37.77 5.48
N LEU A 32 4.81 37.10 6.59
CA LEU A 32 4.09 35.81 6.58
C LEU A 32 2.58 35.97 6.31
N LYS A 33 2.03 37.17 6.52
CA LYS A 33 0.58 37.45 6.41
C LYS A 33 0.00 37.41 5.00
N HIS A 34 0.86 37.35 3.98
CA HIS A 34 0.45 37.35 2.57
C HIS A 34 1.08 36.22 1.77
N ILE A 35 1.45 35.09 2.41
CA ILE A 35 1.86 33.93 1.64
C ILE A 35 0.61 33.27 1.05
N GLU A 36 0.41 33.42 -0.24
CA GLU A 36 -0.62 32.73 -1.00
C GLU A 36 -0.11 31.33 -1.40
N GLN A 37 -0.82 30.29 -1.00
CA GLN A 37 -0.52 28.92 -1.36
C GLN A 37 -1.42 28.47 -2.51
N ILE A 38 -0.81 28.01 -3.59
CA ILE A 38 -1.50 27.51 -4.78
C ILE A 38 -1.17 26.03 -4.91
N HIS A 39 -2.17 25.18 -4.72
CA HIS A 39 -2.02 23.73 -4.81
C HIS A 39 -2.70 23.22 -6.08
N ILE A 40 -1.96 22.50 -6.89
CA ILE A 40 -2.44 21.84 -8.11
C ILE A 40 -2.25 20.34 -7.90
N ASP A 41 -3.34 19.66 -7.59
CA ASP A 41 -3.33 18.21 -7.36
C ASP A 41 -3.55 17.45 -8.67
N GLU A 42 -2.92 16.28 -8.79
CA GLU A 42 -3.08 15.32 -9.89
C GLU A 42 -2.86 15.94 -11.28
N LEU A 43 -1.65 16.47 -11.51
CA LEU A 43 -1.27 17.01 -12.82
C LEU A 43 -1.44 15.97 -13.94
N ASP A 44 -1.40 14.69 -13.62
CA ASP A 44 -1.60 13.58 -14.53
C ASP A 44 -3.04 13.37 -15.04
N LYS A 45 -4.02 14.18 -14.60
CA LYS A 45 -5.39 14.13 -15.15
C LYS A 45 -5.53 14.68 -16.57
N PHE A 46 -4.50 15.34 -17.11
CA PHE A 46 -4.52 15.75 -18.51
C PHE A 46 -4.56 14.52 -19.41
N ALA A 47 -5.60 14.43 -20.26
CA ALA A 47 -5.76 13.33 -21.20
C ALA A 47 -4.62 13.29 -22.24
N ASP A 48 -4.06 14.45 -22.57
CA ASP A 48 -2.91 14.60 -23.46
C ASP A 48 -1.66 15.08 -22.67
N PRO A 49 -0.58 14.28 -22.64
CA PRO A 49 0.72 14.68 -22.08
C PRO A 49 1.25 16.02 -22.58
N ALA A 50 0.97 16.38 -23.85
CA ALA A 50 1.43 17.64 -24.42
C ALA A 50 0.76 18.84 -23.72
N GLN A 51 -0.51 18.70 -23.33
CA GLN A 51 -1.24 19.72 -22.56
C GLN A 51 -0.65 19.91 -21.17
N ALA A 52 -0.23 18.82 -20.51
CA ALA A 52 0.44 18.91 -19.21
C ALA A 52 1.77 19.68 -19.32
N HIS A 53 2.56 19.39 -20.36
CA HIS A 53 3.81 20.09 -20.63
C HIS A 53 3.62 21.58 -20.97
N GLU A 54 2.61 21.89 -21.80
CA GLU A 54 2.23 23.29 -22.10
C GLU A 54 1.78 24.02 -20.84
N PHE A 55 0.91 23.40 -20.04
CA PHE A 55 0.45 23.95 -18.77
C PHE A 55 1.62 24.28 -17.82
N ILE A 56 2.59 23.37 -17.65
CA ILE A 56 3.79 23.64 -16.84
C ILE A 56 4.54 24.88 -17.36
N ASN A 57 4.69 25.04 -18.68
CA ASN A 57 5.39 26.18 -19.24
C ASN A 57 4.60 27.48 -19.14
N GLU A 58 3.27 27.42 -19.13
CA GLU A 58 2.42 28.58 -18.88
C GLU A 58 2.50 29.02 -17.41
N ILE A 59 2.37 28.10 -16.47
CA ILE A 59 2.44 28.43 -15.03
C ILE A 59 3.83 28.91 -14.62
N LYS A 60 4.90 28.46 -15.31
CA LYS A 60 6.27 28.97 -15.13
C LYS A 60 6.33 30.50 -15.20
N THR A 61 5.50 31.13 -16.02
CA THR A 61 5.48 32.59 -16.16
C THR A 61 5.01 33.31 -14.89
N VAL A 62 4.30 32.61 -14.00
CA VAL A 62 3.77 33.12 -12.74
C VAL A 62 4.68 32.75 -11.57
N PHE A 63 5.63 31.81 -11.76
CA PHE A 63 6.65 31.50 -10.77
C PHE A 63 7.61 32.68 -10.63
N GLY A 64 7.52 33.39 -9.50
CA GLY A 64 8.23 34.65 -9.26
C GLY A 64 7.34 35.76 -8.71
N VAL A 65 6.04 35.54 -8.56
CA VAL A 65 5.19 36.41 -7.74
C VAL A 65 5.63 36.31 -6.27
N ASP A 66 5.96 37.46 -5.68
CA ASP A 66 6.36 37.55 -4.29
C ASP A 66 5.27 36.98 -3.38
N ASN A 67 5.70 36.19 -2.40
CA ASN A 67 4.83 35.53 -1.42
C ASN A 67 3.86 34.49 -2.01
N CYS A 68 4.14 33.90 -3.17
CA CYS A 68 3.39 32.73 -3.66
C CYS A 68 4.19 31.43 -3.49
N VAL A 69 3.56 30.40 -2.92
CA VAL A 69 4.11 29.04 -2.87
C VAL A 69 3.23 28.13 -3.73
N PHE A 70 3.86 27.44 -4.68
CA PHE A 70 3.21 26.48 -5.56
C PHE A 70 3.54 25.06 -5.14
N LEU A 71 2.51 24.24 -4.91
CA LEU A 71 2.64 22.81 -4.67
C LEU A 71 1.93 22.08 -5.80
N ILE A 72 2.63 21.17 -6.47
CA ILE A 72 2.05 20.32 -7.50
C ILE A 72 2.28 18.87 -7.13
N SER A 73 1.24 18.05 -7.26
CA SER A 73 1.36 16.59 -7.18
C SER A 73 1.22 15.97 -8.57
N VAL A 74 1.93 14.87 -8.78
CA VAL A 74 1.88 14.07 -9.98
C VAL A 74 2.20 12.63 -9.60
N SER A 75 1.52 11.66 -10.21
CA SER A 75 1.84 10.24 -10.01
C SER A 75 3.11 9.83 -10.77
N ASP A 76 3.90 8.92 -10.20
CA ASP A 76 5.10 8.38 -10.85
C ASP A 76 4.75 7.63 -12.15
N ASP A 77 3.64 6.90 -12.17
CA ASP A 77 3.14 6.20 -13.36
C ASP A 77 2.89 7.15 -14.53
N ALA A 78 2.34 8.34 -14.24
CA ALA A 78 2.10 9.34 -15.26
C ALA A 78 3.39 9.98 -15.76
N LEU A 79 4.34 10.28 -14.88
CA LEU A 79 5.67 10.76 -15.27
C LEU A 79 6.36 9.75 -16.21
N ALA A 80 6.36 8.47 -15.85
CA ALA A 80 6.93 7.41 -16.68
C ALA A 80 6.20 7.28 -18.04
N SER A 81 4.86 7.38 -18.06
CA SER A 81 4.08 7.35 -19.29
C SER A 81 4.41 8.52 -20.23
N PHE A 82 4.64 9.71 -19.68
CA PHE A 82 5.04 10.90 -20.45
C PHE A 82 6.42 10.74 -21.06
N GLU A 83 7.39 10.25 -20.28
CA GLU A 83 8.75 9.97 -20.75
C GLU A 83 8.76 8.93 -21.87
N LEU A 84 7.97 7.85 -21.74
CA LEU A 84 7.83 6.81 -22.77
C LEU A 84 7.26 7.34 -24.09
N ARG A 85 6.45 8.41 -24.05
CA ARG A 85 5.91 9.09 -25.25
C ARG A 85 6.87 10.14 -25.82
N GLY A 86 8.07 10.25 -25.27
CA GLY A 86 9.11 11.18 -25.72
C GLY A 86 8.87 12.62 -25.30
N ILE A 87 8.00 12.87 -24.31
CA ILE A 87 7.70 14.21 -23.80
C ILE A 87 8.43 14.36 -22.47
N PRO A 88 9.44 15.24 -22.39
CA PRO A 88 10.28 15.38 -21.20
C PRO A 88 9.57 16.25 -20.13
N VAL A 89 8.43 15.78 -19.64
CA VAL A 89 7.67 16.48 -18.57
C VAL A 89 8.53 16.61 -17.31
N ARG A 90 9.34 15.60 -16.98
CA ARG A 90 10.30 15.66 -15.86
C ARG A 90 11.29 16.81 -16.01
N ASP A 91 11.93 16.98 -17.17
CA ASP A 91 12.84 18.12 -17.42
C ASP A 91 12.12 19.47 -17.29
N ALA A 92 10.86 19.52 -17.74
CA ALA A 92 10.04 20.71 -17.60
C ALA A 92 9.73 21.02 -16.13
N LEU A 93 9.46 20.00 -15.30
CA LEU A 93 9.24 20.15 -13.85
C LEU A 93 10.54 20.52 -13.11
N ASP A 94 11.64 19.82 -13.38
CA ASP A 94 12.96 20.05 -12.78
C ASP A 94 13.47 21.47 -13.05
N SER A 95 13.13 22.04 -14.21
CA SER A 95 13.44 23.43 -14.54
C SER A 95 12.46 24.46 -13.98
N ALA A 96 11.25 24.05 -13.59
CA ALA A 96 10.21 24.95 -13.08
C ALA A 96 10.26 25.12 -11.56
N PHE A 97 10.48 24.01 -10.84
CA PHE A 97 10.30 23.94 -9.41
C PHE A 97 11.63 23.97 -8.66
N THR A 98 11.62 24.60 -7.49
CA THR A 98 12.80 24.66 -6.63
C THR A 98 13.11 23.33 -5.95
N ALA A 99 12.09 22.53 -5.67
CA ALA A 99 12.22 21.25 -5.00
C ALA A 99 11.22 20.25 -5.56
N MET A 100 11.68 19.02 -5.76
CA MET A 100 10.85 17.85 -6.07
C MET A 100 10.94 16.90 -4.87
N ILE A 101 9.80 16.48 -4.35
CA ILE A 101 9.71 15.57 -3.21
C ILE A 101 9.03 14.30 -3.69
N THR A 102 9.76 13.19 -3.67
CA THR A 102 9.19 11.86 -3.89
C THR A 102 8.58 11.37 -2.59
N VAL A 103 7.36 10.83 -2.66
CA VAL A 103 6.68 10.22 -1.53
C VAL A 103 6.74 8.72 -1.70
N ASP A 104 7.68 8.09 -1.00
CA ASP A 104 7.87 6.65 -1.05
C ASP A 104 6.78 5.90 -0.26
N PRO A 105 6.47 4.65 -0.62
CA PRO A 105 5.69 3.76 0.23
C PRO A 105 6.36 3.61 1.60
N PHE A 106 5.57 3.35 2.63
CA PHE A 106 6.12 3.09 3.96
C PHE A 106 7.07 1.88 3.95
N THR A 107 8.13 2.00 4.71
CA THR A 107 8.91 0.87 5.21
C THR A 107 8.08 0.07 6.23
N LEU A 108 8.51 -1.15 6.56
CA LEU A 108 7.85 -1.95 7.60
C LEU A 108 7.83 -1.21 8.94
N ALA A 109 8.91 -0.52 9.30
CA ALA A 109 9.01 0.25 10.54
C ALA A 109 8.05 1.45 10.57
N GLU A 110 7.91 2.18 9.46
CA GLU A 110 6.95 3.28 9.35
C GLU A 110 5.50 2.79 9.35
N ALA A 111 5.23 1.65 8.72
CA ALA A 111 3.91 1.02 8.77
C ALA A 111 3.54 0.58 10.20
N HIS A 112 4.50 0.02 10.96
CA HIS A 112 4.32 -0.28 12.38
C HIS A 112 4.03 0.98 13.19
N ASP A 113 4.86 2.02 13.06
CA ASP A 113 4.64 3.29 13.78
C ASP A 113 3.28 3.91 13.43
N TRP A 114 2.90 3.89 12.15
CA TRP A 114 1.61 4.39 11.68
C TRP A 114 0.42 3.63 12.27
N LEU A 115 0.54 2.30 12.38
CA LEU A 115 -0.47 1.42 12.97
C LEU A 115 -0.53 1.59 14.49
N ASP A 116 0.60 1.67 15.18
CA ASP A 116 0.67 1.81 16.64
C ASP A 116 -0.05 3.08 17.13
N HIS A 117 0.02 4.17 16.37
CA HIS A 117 -0.69 5.41 16.67
C HIS A 117 -2.21 5.31 16.55
N ARG A 118 -2.73 4.29 15.85
CA ARG A 118 -4.17 4.13 15.55
C ARG A 118 -4.79 2.91 16.23
N LEU A 119 -4.04 1.81 16.30
CA LEU A 119 -4.45 0.50 16.78
C LEU A 119 -3.58 0.09 17.96
N ILE A 120 -3.89 0.66 19.12
CA ILE A 120 -3.19 0.36 20.36
C ILE A 120 -3.34 -1.13 20.68
N GLY A 121 -2.21 -1.84 20.79
CA GLY A 121 -2.15 -3.25 21.17
C GLY A 121 -2.33 -4.23 20.02
N LEU A 122 -2.14 -3.81 18.76
CA LEU A 122 -2.08 -4.71 17.62
C LEU A 122 -0.83 -5.61 17.73
N PRO A 123 -0.97 -6.94 17.73
CA PRO A 123 0.18 -7.83 17.77
C PRO A 123 1.02 -7.75 16.49
N SER A 124 2.34 -7.85 16.62
CA SER A 124 3.30 -7.71 15.51
C SER A 124 2.99 -8.55 14.26
N PRO A 125 2.58 -9.84 14.37
CA PRO A 125 2.23 -10.63 13.19
C PRO A 125 1.11 -10.00 12.34
N TYR A 126 0.13 -9.35 12.96
CA TYR A 126 -0.96 -8.68 12.26
C TYR A 126 -0.54 -7.35 11.63
N ALA A 127 0.37 -6.61 12.27
CA ALA A 127 0.96 -5.41 11.68
C ALA A 127 1.78 -5.77 10.43
N CYS A 128 2.60 -6.83 10.51
CA CYS A 128 3.33 -7.38 9.37
C CYS A 128 2.42 -7.87 8.25
N LEU A 129 1.29 -8.52 8.59
CA LEU A 129 0.28 -8.92 7.61
C LEU A 129 -0.33 -7.70 6.89
N CYS A 130 -0.72 -6.66 7.65
CA CYS A 130 -1.24 -5.42 7.06
C CYS A 130 -0.22 -4.74 6.15
N TYR A 131 1.07 -4.75 6.53
CA TYR A 131 2.15 -4.26 5.68
C TYR A 131 2.26 -5.05 4.37
N ALA A 132 2.29 -6.38 4.43
CA ALA A 132 2.38 -7.25 3.27
C ALA A 132 1.18 -7.06 2.30
N LEU A 133 -0.03 -6.94 2.84
CA LEU A 133 -1.26 -6.74 2.07
C LEU A 133 -1.35 -5.34 1.44
N SER A 134 -0.79 -4.32 2.09
CA SER A 134 -0.82 -2.93 1.61
C SER A 134 0.34 -2.56 0.71
N ALA A 135 1.40 -3.39 0.71
CA ALA A 135 2.66 -3.07 0.06
C ALA A 135 3.25 -1.71 0.51
N GLY A 136 3.03 -1.33 1.78
CA GLY A 136 3.46 -0.04 2.34
C GLY A 136 2.66 1.17 1.85
N ILE A 137 1.63 0.99 1.01
CA ILE A 137 0.79 2.10 0.54
C ILE A 137 -0.14 2.53 1.68
N PRO A 138 -0.07 3.79 2.18
CA PRO A 138 -0.81 4.20 3.38
C PRO A 138 -2.33 3.97 3.30
N ARG A 139 -2.92 4.22 2.13
CA ARG A 139 -4.35 4.01 1.89
C ARG A 139 -4.74 2.53 1.96
N GLU A 140 -3.92 1.65 1.39
CA GLU A 140 -4.16 0.21 1.46
C GLU A 140 -3.84 -0.35 2.85
N LEU A 141 -2.93 0.29 3.59
CA LEU A 141 -2.63 -0.08 4.98
C LEU A 141 -3.81 0.21 5.89
N GLU A 142 -4.44 1.38 5.73
CA GLU A 142 -5.71 1.70 6.40
C GLU A 142 -6.80 0.69 6.06
N ARG A 143 -6.92 0.31 4.78
CA ARG A 143 -7.93 -0.65 4.31
C ARG A 143 -7.69 -2.06 4.87
N ALA A 144 -6.45 -2.52 4.92
CA ALA A 144 -6.07 -3.81 5.51
C ALA A 144 -6.34 -3.84 7.02
N ALA A 145 -5.97 -2.76 7.72
CA ALA A 145 -6.23 -2.59 9.14
C ALA A 145 -7.74 -2.55 9.47
N ALA A 146 -8.55 -1.86 8.67
CA ALA A 146 -10.00 -1.86 8.83
C ALA A 146 -10.60 -3.26 8.63
N THR A 147 -10.16 -3.97 7.58
CA THR A 147 -10.61 -5.35 7.31
C THR A 147 -10.28 -6.29 8.48
N LEU A 148 -9.07 -6.15 9.06
CA LEU A 148 -8.66 -6.91 10.24
C LEU A 148 -9.61 -6.68 11.43
N LEU A 149 -9.95 -5.42 11.70
CA LEU A 149 -10.85 -5.06 12.80
C LEU A 149 -12.27 -5.56 12.57
N ASP A 150 -12.77 -5.54 11.33
CA ASP A 150 -14.09 -6.08 11.01
C ASP A 150 -14.15 -7.59 11.33
N ILE A 151 -13.09 -8.33 10.97
CA ILE A 151 -12.96 -9.76 11.31
C ILE A 151 -12.88 -9.96 12.83
N GLU A 152 -12.14 -9.11 13.55
CA GLU A 152 -12.06 -9.13 15.02
C GLU A 152 -13.45 -8.91 15.67
N LEU A 153 -14.21 -7.93 15.17
CA LEU A 153 -15.54 -7.58 15.67
C LEU A 153 -16.57 -8.69 15.42
N ASP A 154 -16.53 -9.31 14.24
CA ASP A 154 -17.40 -10.44 13.90
C ASP A 154 -17.09 -11.66 14.79
N HIS A 155 -15.80 -11.92 15.06
CA HIS A 155 -15.38 -12.98 15.97
C HIS A 155 -15.90 -12.76 17.40
N MET A 156 -15.84 -11.53 17.90
CA MET A 156 -16.38 -11.18 19.22
C MET A 156 -17.91 -11.27 19.28
N SER A 157 -18.61 -10.96 18.20
CA SER A 157 -20.08 -11.00 18.13
C SER A 157 -20.64 -12.44 18.13
N GLY A 158 -19.86 -13.41 17.64
CA GLY A 158 -20.20 -14.84 17.66
C GLY A 158 -19.75 -15.59 18.92
N SER A 159 -18.92 -14.97 19.76
CA SER A 159 -18.38 -15.53 21.00
C SER A 159 -19.26 -15.11 22.18
N GLU A 160 -19.72 -16.05 23.02
CA GLU A 160 -20.32 -15.74 24.32
C GLU A 160 -19.24 -15.21 25.30
N ALA A 161 -18.62 -14.07 24.99
CA ALA A 161 -17.56 -13.48 25.79
C ALA A 161 -18.07 -12.29 26.63
N PHE A 162 -17.78 -12.43 27.92
CA PHE A 162 -18.13 -11.60 29.06
C PHE A 162 -18.07 -10.07 28.86
N PRO A 163 -19.05 -9.32 29.39
CA PRO A 163 -18.95 -7.86 29.48
C PRO A 163 -17.92 -7.50 30.56
N GLY A 164 -16.69 -7.16 30.16
CA GLY A 164 -15.70 -6.57 31.08
C GLY A 164 -14.22 -6.93 30.88
N GLY A 165 -13.82 -7.66 29.84
CA GLY A 165 -12.40 -7.97 29.59
C GLY A 165 -11.63 -6.82 28.92
N MET A 166 -10.56 -6.34 29.56
CA MET A 166 -9.66 -5.28 29.04
C MET A 166 -8.69 -5.77 27.94
N PHE A 167 -8.81 -7.02 27.49
CA PHE A 167 -7.86 -7.66 26.56
C PHE A 167 -8.57 -8.04 25.26
N ARG A 168 -8.07 -7.54 24.12
CA ARG A 168 -8.52 -7.94 22.78
C ARG A 168 -8.16 -9.41 22.56
N SER A 169 -9.12 -10.17 22.02
CA SER A 169 -8.91 -11.56 21.61
C SER A 169 -8.92 -11.62 20.10
N TYR A 170 -7.74 -11.66 19.50
CA TYR A 170 -7.62 -11.85 18.07
C TYR A 170 -7.96 -13.31 17.70
N PRO A 171 -8.60 -13.56 16.54
CA PRO A 171 -8.74 -14.91 16.00
C PRO A 171 -7.36 -15.54 15.74
N GLN A 172 -7.34 -16.78 15.25
CA GLN A 172 -6.10 -17.41 14.78
C GLN A 172 -5.54 -16.65 13.56
N LEU A 173 -4.22 -16.47 13.49
CA LEU A 173 -3.58 -15.72 12.40
C LEU A 173 -3.87 -16.38 11.07
N ALA A 174 -3.76 -17.71 10.99
CA ALA A 174 -4.05 -18.45 9.77
C ALA A 174 -5.51 -18.29 9.32
N HIS A 175 -6.44 -18.13 10.25
CA HIS A 175 -7.86 -17.87 9.92
C HIS A 175 -8.04 -16.45 9.35
N VAL A 176 -7.46 -15.43 9.99
CA VAL A 176 -7.55 -14.04 9.52
C VAL A 176 -6.90 -13.89 8.14
N THR A 177 -5.69 -14.42 7.95
CA THR A 177 -4.99 -14.39 6.67
C THR A 177 -5.83 -15.05 5.57
N ARG A 178 -6.41 -16.23 5.85
CA ARG A 178 -7.29 -16.93 4.89
C ARG A 178 -8.53 -16.12 4.53
N MET A 179 -9.21 -15.54 5.50
CA MET A 179 -10.39 -14.71 5.24
C MET A 179 -10.07 -13.54 4.31
N ILE A 180 -8.98 -12.81 4.59
CA ILE A 180 -8.59 -11.66 3.79
C ILE A 180 -8.18 -12.11 2.38
N ILE A 181 -7.33 -13.13 2.27
CA ILE A 181 -6.83 -13.61 0.97
C ILE A 181 -7.96 -14.21 0.12
N ALA A 182 -8.88 -14.99 0.70
CA ALA A 182 -10.02 -15.53 -0.04
C ALA A 182 -10.91 -14.42 -0.61
N ALA A 183 -11.16 -13.36 0.17
CA ALA A 183 -11.93 -12.20 -0.30
C ALA A 183 -11.20 -11.42 -1.40
N ASP A 184 -9.90 -11.14 -1.21
CA ASP A 184 -9.06 -10.44 -2.19
C ASP A 184 -8.96 -11.24 -3.51
N VAL A 185 -8.76 -12.56 -3.42
CA VAL A 185 -8.71 -13.47 -4.58
C VAL A 185 -10.02 -13.47 -5.33
N ALA A 186 -11.15 -13.63 -4.64
CA ALA A 186 -12.44 -13.61 -5.29
C ALA A 186 -12.72 -12.27 -5.99
N ALA A 187 -12.32 -11.15 -5.39
CA ALA A 187 -12.46 -9.83 -6.00
C ALA A 187 -11.56 -9.67 -7.24
N LYS A 188 -10.28 -10.06 -7.15
CA LYS A 188 -9.32 -9.90 -8.25
C LYS A 188 -9.55 -10.85 -9.41
N LEU A 189 -9.93 -12.10 -9.17
CA LEU A 189 -10.27 -13.03 -10.25
C LEU A 189 -11.49 -12.54 -11.04
N ARG A 190 -12.51 -11.98 -10.38
CA ARG A 190 -13.64 -11.32 -11.07
C ARG A 190 -13.18 -10.16 -11.94
N ALA A 191 -12.23 -9.35 -11.45
CA ALA A 191 -11.67 -8.24 -12.22
C ALA A 191 -10.88 -8.76 -13.45
N PHE A 192 -10.05 -9.78 -13.30
CA PHE A 192 -9.34 -10.40 -14.43
C PHE A 192 -10.31 -11.01 -15.44
N THR A 193 -11.34 -11.71 -14.99
CA THR A 193 -12.39 -12.25 -15.87
C THR A 193 -13.06 -11.12 -16.66
N PHE A 194 -13.36 -9.98 -16.02
CA PHE A 194 -13.89 -8.81 -16.71
C PHE A 194 -12.92 -8.24 -17.76
N THR A 195 -11.62 -8.12 -17.44
CA THR A 195 -10.60 -7.68 -18.40
C THR A 195 -10.53 -8.63 -19.61
N VAL A 196 -10.50 -9.94 -19.38
CA VAL A 196 -10.48 -10.94 -20.46
C VAL A 196 -11.74 -10.85 -21.33
N HIS A 197 -12.90 -10.53 -20.76
CA HIS A 197 -14.13 -10.32 -21.53
C HIS A 197 -14.09 -9.11 -22.48
N GLN A 198 -13.16 -8.16 -22.29
CA GLN A 198 -13.00 -7.04 -23.21
C GLN A 198 -12.24 -7.43 -24.49
N HIS A 199 -11.57 -8.58 -24.50
CA HIS A 199 -10.92 -9.11 -25.70
C HIS A 199 -11.93 -9.71 -26.68
N PRO A 200 -11.62 -9.72 -27.99
CA PRO A 200 -12.43 -10.43 -28.98
C PRO A 200 -12.65 -11.90 -28.58
N PRO A 201 -13.87 -12.43 -28.75
CA PRO A 201 -14.16 -13.80 -28.38
C PRO A 201 -13.30 -14.76 -29.20
N GLY A 202 -12.58 -15.63 -28.49
CA GLY A 202 -11.69 -16.64 -29.06
C GLY A 202 -11.58 -17.86 -28.15
N GLU A 203 -11.01 -18.94 -28.70
CA GLU A 203 -10.82 -20.19 -27.96
C GLU A 203 -9.95 -19.97 -26.72
N LEU A 204 -8.84 -19.24 -26.85
CA LEU A 204 -7.93 -18.92 -25.75
C LEU A 204 -8.63 -18.09 -24.66
N ALA A 205 -9.31 -16.99 -25.02
CA ALA A 205 -10.04 -16.15 -24.06
C ALA A 205 -11.09 -16.96 -23.28
N SER A 206 -11.82 -17.85 -23.97
CA SER A 206 -12.81 -18.73 -23.34
C SER A 206 -12.16 -19.72 -22.36
N GLN A 207 -11.02 -20.30 -22.71
CA GLN A 207 -10.27 -21.20 -21.83
C GLN A 207 -9.72 -20.47 -20.60
N VAL A 208 -9.24 -19.23 -20.76
CA VAL A 208 -8.78 -18.40 -19.65
C VAL A 208 -9.92 -18.06 -18.71
N ILE A 209 -11.09 -17.66 -19.23
CA ILE A 209 -12.28 -17.39 -18.40
C ILE A 209 -12.70 -18.65 -17.61
N VAL A 210 -12.72 -19.82 -18.26
CA VAL A 210 -13.01 -21.08 -17.55
C VAL A 210 -11.99 -21.32 -16.44
N THR A 211 -10.70 -21.09 -16.70
CA THR A 211 -9.61 -21.25 -15.73
C THR A 211 -9.73 -20.28 -14.56
N LEU A 212 -10.05 -19.00 -14.80
CA LEU A 212 -10.27 -18.02 -13.73
C LEU A 212 -11.51 -18.35 -12.87
N ASN A 213 -12.53 -18.95 -13.49
CA ASN A 213 -13.77 -19.32 -12.81
C ASN A 213 -13.70 -20.66 -12.07
N THR A 214 -12.74 -21.55 -12.33
CA THR A 214 -12.59 -22.80 -11.55
C THR A 214 -12.30 -22.54 -10.07
N VAL A 215 -11.86 -21.33 -9.78
CA VAL A 215 -11.43 -20.86 -8.46
C VAL A 215 -12.44 -19.87 -7.86
N GLY A 216 -13.48 -19.46 -8.61
CA GLY A 216 -14.58 -18.63 -8.08
C GLY A 216 -15.31 -19.24 -6.88
N ASP A 217 -15.23 -20.57 -6.73
CA ASP A 217 -15.78 -21.31 -5.59
C ASP A 217 -14.85 -21.35 -4.36
N LEU A 218 -13.65 -20.74 -4.40
CA LEU A 218 -12.73 -20.58 -3.23
C LEU A 218 -13.27 -19.66 -2.12
N THR A 219 -14.47 -19.12 -2.26
CA THR A 219 -15.01 -18.10 -1.36
C THR A 219 -15.38 -18.63 0.03
N HIS A 220 -15.09 -19.90 0.33
CA HIS A 220 -15.24 -20.47 1.65
C HIS A 220 -13.93 -20.38 2.47
N PRO A 221 -13.93 -19.65 3.60
CA PRO A 221 -12.74 -19.44 4.44
C PRO A 221 -12.12 -20.71 5.06
N ASP A 222 -12.84 -21.83 5.05
CA ASP A 222 -12.46 -23.09 5.71
C ASP A 222 -11.64 -24.04 4.82
N ASP A 223 -11.37 -23.65 3.58
CA ASP A 223 -10.65 -24.46 2.60
C ASP A 223 -9.16 -24.53 2.96
N ASN A 224 -8.77 -25.61 3.65
CA ASN A 224 -7.37 -25.91 3.99
C ASN A 224 -6.48 -26.17 2.75
N ASP A 225 -7.07 -26.30 1.56
CA ASP A 225 -6.39 -26.52 0.28
C ASP A 225 -6.19 -25.23 -0.53
N LEU A 226 -6.47 -24.05 0.05
CA LEU A 226 -6.38 -22.75 -0.62
C LEU A 226 -5.01 -22.51 -1.28
N ILE A 227 -3.90 -22.86 -0.61
CA ILE A 227 -2.54 -22.72 -1.18
C ILE A 227 -2.38 -23.60 -2.44
N GLU A 228 -2.74 -24.88 -2.35
CA GLU A 228 -2.64 -25.83 -3.46
C GLU A 228 -3.49 -25.40 -4.65
N ARG A 229 -4.69 -24.86 -4.40
CA ARG A 229 -5.60 -24.36 -5.43
C ARG A 229 -5.06 -23.10 -6.11
N LEU A 230 -4.46 -22.18 -5.35
CA LEU A 230 -3.82 -20.99 -5.90
C LEU A 230 -2.60 -21.35 -6.76
N ASP A 231 -1.77 -22.29 -6.31
CA ASP A 231 -0.61 -22.79 -7.08
C ASP A 231 -1.05 -23.50 -8.37
N ALA A 232 -2.08 -24.35 -8.29
CA ALA A 232 -2.64 -25.02 -9.45
C ALA A 232 -3.23 -24.02 -10.47
N LEU A 233 -3.90 -22.97 -10.00
CA LEU A 233 -4.42 -21.90 -10.86
C LEU A 233 -3.28 -21.12 -11.52
N ALA A 234 -2.27 -20.71 -10.75
CA ALA A 234 -1.12 -19.99 -11.26
C ALA A 234 -0.40 -20.79 -12.36
N ALA A 235 -0.16 -22.08 -12.12
CA ALA A 235 0.42 -22.99 -13.11
C ALA A 235 -0.45 -23.14 -14.36
N ALA A 236 -1.77 -23.28 -14.20
CA ALA A 236 -2.70 -23.38 -15.31
C ALA A 236 -2.69 -22.10 -16.17
N LEU A 237 -2.68 -20.92 -15.55
CA LEU A 237 -2.62 -19.63 -16.25
C LEU A 237 -1.28 -19.46 -16.99
N CYS A 238 -0.15 -19.79 -16.37
CA CYS A 238 1.17 -19.75 -17.00
C CYS A 238 1.23 -20.66 -18.24
N ALA A 239 0.73 -21.88 -18.15
CA ALA A 239 0.71 -22.83 -19.27
C ALA A 239 -0.11 -22.31 -20.48
N ARG A 240 -1.13 -21.46 -20.26
CA ARG A 240 -1.90 -20.84 -21.35
C ARG A 240 -1.12 -19.76 -22.09
N THR A 241 -0.05 -19.23 -21.51
CA THR A 241 0.75 -18.16 -22.13
C THR A 241 1.76 -18.66 -23.16
N GLU A 242 2.13 -19.94 -23.12
CA GLU A 242 3.18 -20.52 -23.98
C GLU A 242 2.74 -20.69 -25.45
N ALA A 243 1.43 -20.70 -25.70
CA ALA A 243 0.85 -20.95 -27.03
C ALA A 243 0.00 -19.77 -27.56
N ALA A 244 0.12 -18.59 -26.94
CA ALA A 244 -0.77 -17.46 -27.17
C ALA A 244 -0.09 -16.35 -27.99
N ASP A 245 -0.74 -15.96 -29.10
CA ASP A 245 -0.28 -14.83 -29.94
C ASP A 245 -0.78 -13.45 -29.44
N ASP A 246 -1.79 -13.43 -28.56
CA ASP A 246 -2.35 -12.20 -27.99
C ASP A 246 -1.51 -11.73 -26.78
N ALA A 247 -0.63 -10.76 -27.01
CA ALA A 247 0.28 -10.22 -26.00
C ALA A 247 -0.44 -9.58 -24.80
N GLU A 248 -1.62 -9.00 -24.99
CA GLU A 248 -2.37 -8.35 -23.92
C GLU A 248 -3.10 -9.40 -23.05
N LEU A 249 -3.64 -10.44 -23.67
CA LEU A 249 -4.19 -11.58 -22.95
C LEU A 249 -3.10 -12.34 -22.19
N VAL A 250 -1.92 -12.52 -22.80
CA VAL A 250 -0.74 -13.10 -22.13
C VAL A 250 -0.34 -12.27 -20.90
N ARG A 251 -0.31 -10.93 -21.02
CA ARG A 251 -0.02 -10.04 -19.89
C ARG A 251 -1.02 -10.25 -18.75
N THR A 252 -2.32 -10.27 -19.07
CA THR A 252 -3.40 -10.48 -18.09
C THR A 252 -3.27 -11.84 -17.39
N CYS A 253 -2.97 -12.92 -18.14
CA CYS A 253 -2.73 -14.24 -17.56
C CYS A 253 -1.53 -14.26 -16.61
N ARG A 254 -0.42 -13.60 -16.98
CA ARG A 254 0.77 -13.52 -16.13
C ARG A 254 0.53 -12.71 -14.86
N GLU A 255 -0.19 -11.59 -14.96
CA GLU A 255 -0.60 -10.80 -13.81
C GLU A 255 -1.49 -11.63 -12.87
N ALA A 256 -2.50 -12.32 -13.41
CA ALA A 256 -3.37 -13.20 -12.62
C ALA A 256 -2.59 -14.35 -11.95
N ALA A 257 -1.65 -14.98 -12.67
CA ALA A 257 -0.80 -16.04 -12.13
C ALA A 257 0.13 -15.53 -11.01
N GLY A 258 0.81 -14.40 -11.24
CA GLY A 258 1.67 -13.75 -10.25
C GLY A 258 0.91 -13.34 -9.00
N PHE A 259 -0.33 -12.85 -9.16
CA PHE A 259 -1.21 -12.53 -8.04
C PHE A 259 -1.58 -13.75 -7.21
N CYS A 260 -1.94 -14.87 -7.85
CA CYS A 260 -2.26 -16.12 -7.14
C CYS A 260 -1.04 -16.65 -6.38
N HIS A 261 0.14 -16.63 -7.01
CA HIS A 261 1.40 -17.05 -6.41
C HIS A 261 1.78 -16.18 -5.20
N LEU A 262 1.60 -14.86 -5.30
CA LEU A 262 1.78 -13.92 -4.20
C LEU A 262 0.84 -14.23 -3.03
N CYS A 263 -0.44 -14.51 -3.30
CA CYS A 263 -1.43 -14.85 -2.28
C CYS A 263 -1.07 -16.17 -1.57
N ALA A 264 -0.60 -17.17 -2.31
CA ALA A 264 -0.11 -18.43 -1.74
C ALA A 264 1.07 -18.18 -0.78
N ALA A 265 2.04 -17.33 -1.17
CA ALA A 265 3.16 -16.98 -0.31
C ALA A 265 2.74 -16.25 0.98
N ILE A 266 1.76 -15.34 0.91
CA ILE A 266 1.21 -14.67 2.10
C ILE A 266 0.59 -15.72 3.06
N LEU A 267 -0.17 -16.68 2.54
CA LEU A 267 -0.76 -17.75 3.34
C LEU A 267 0.29 -18.68 3.99
N GLU A 268 1.41 -18.94 3.31
CA GLU A 268 2.53 -19.74 3.84
C GLU A 268 3.33 -19.03 4.93
N ILE A 269 3.39 -17.70 4.88
CA ILE A 269 4.10 -16.88 5.86
C ILE A 269 3.26 -16.71 7.13
N PHE A 270 2.00 -16.31 6.96
CA PHE A 270 1.13 -15.90 8.06
C PHE A 270 0.17 -17.03 8.48
N ASP A 271 0.75 -18.04 9.11
CA ASP A 271 0.06 -19.18 9.72
C ASP A 271 0.16 -19.16 11.26
N ASP A 272 -0.44 -20.14 11.93
CA ASP A 272 -0.44 -20.23 13.39
C ASP A 272 0.91 -20.72 13.96
N ASP A 273 1.82 -21.19 13.11
CA ASP A 273 3.16 -21.66 13.47
C ASP A 273 4.21 -20.52 13.38
N LEU A 274 3.79 -19.30 13.06
CA LEU A 274 4.66 -18.14 12.96
C LEU A 274 5.10 -17.64 14.35
N ASP A 275 6.34 -17.98 14.72
CA ASP A 275 6.96 -17.50 15.96
C ASP A 275 7.69 -16.15 15.79
N GLU A 276 8.08 -15.55 16.92
CA GLU A 276 8.72 -14.24 16.97
C GLU A 276 10.09 -14.23 16.28
N ALA A 277 10.88 -15.30 16.44
CA ALA A 277 12.20 -15.42 15.83
C ALA A 277 12.13 -15.50 14.30
N THR A 278 11.17 -16.25 13.77
CA THR A 278 10.92 -16.32 12.33
C THR A 278 10.36 -15.01 11.81
N LEU A 279 9.45 -14.37 12.54
CA LEU A 279 8.91 -13.07 12.15
C LEU A 279 10.01 -12.01 12.04
N ASP A 280 10.94 -11.97 12.99
CA ASP A 280 12.08 -11.05 12.95
C ASP A 280 12.99 -11.30 11.75
N ALA A 281 13.28 -12.58 11.46
CA ALA A 281 14.08 -12.96 10.30
C ALA A 281 13.40 -12.56 8.97
N LEU A 282 12.09 -12.76 8.86
CA LEU A 282 11.31 -12.38 7.67
C LEU A 282 11.17 -10.86 7.54
N SER A 283 11.07 -10.14 8.65
CA SER A 283 10.90 -8.67 8.67
C SER A 283 12.11 -7.91 8.11
N ALA A 284 13.31 -8.50 8.18
CA ALA A 284 14.53 -7.89 7.70
C ALA A 284 14.60 -7.80 6.16
N GLU A 285 14.10 -8.81 5.45
CA GLU A 285 14.29 -8.93 3.99
C GLU A 285 13.06 -9.45 3.25
N ALA A 286 12.45 -10.55 3.72
CA ALA A 286 11.35 -11.20 3.02
C ALA A 286 10.08 -10.33 2.96
N LEU A 287 9.69 -9.66 4.05
CA LEU A 287 8.48 -8.82 4.07
C LEU A 287 8.62 -7.55 3.21
N PRO A 288 9.73 -6.79 3.26
CA PRO A 288 9.96 -5.71 2.30
C PRO A 288 9.95 -6.19 0.84
N THR A 289 10.54 -7.36 0.58
CA THR A 289 10.56 -7.96 -0.77
C THR A 289 9.16 -8.39 -1.23
N LEU A 290 8.31 -8.86 -0.30
CA LEU A 290 6.93 -9.21 -0.57
C LEU A 290 6.08 -7.98 -0.92
N ALA A 291 6.30 -6.87 -0.21
CA ALA A 291 5.69 -5.58 -0.53
C ALA A 291 6.14 -5.09 -1.92
N GLU A 292 7.42 -5.23 -2.25
CA GLU A 292 7.93 -4.88 -3.59
C GLU A 292 7.32 -5.76 -4.69
N ALA A 293 7.23 -7.07 -4.47
CA ALA A 293 6.58 -7.98 -5.40
C ALA A 293 5.12 -7.59 -5.65
N ARG A 294 4.40 -7.17 -4.61
CA ARG A 294 3.01 -6.71 -4.75
C ARG A 294 2.89 -5.41 -5.56
N ARG A 295 3.81 -4.45 -5.40
CA ARG A 295 3.84 -3.21 -6.21
C ARG A 295 4.20 -3.50 -7.67
N ALA A 296 5.16 -4.39 -7.89
CA ALA A 296 5.62 -4.75 -9.23
C ALA A 296 4.57 -5.53 -10.04
N LEU A 297 3.56 -6.14 -9.40
CA LEU A 297 2.62 -7.05 -10.04
C LEU A 297 1.97 -6.53 -11.32
N ALA A 298 1.49 -5.29 -11.32
CA ALA A 298 0.81 -4.70 -12.48
C ALA A 298 1.78 -4.25 -13.59
N VAL A 299 3.04 -3.99 -13.23
CA VAL A 299 4.06 -3.41 -14.13
C VAL A 299 4.93 -4.50 -14.74
N GLU A 300 5.45 -5.40 -13.90
CA GLU A 300 6.33 -6.50 -14.28
C GLU A 300 5.95 -7.80 -13.53
N PRO A 301 5.03 -8.59 -14.09
CA PRO A 301 4.58 -9.85 -13.47
C PRO A 301 5.70 -10.89 -13.32
N LEU A 302 6.73 -10.90 -14.19
CA LEU A 302 7.82 -11.87 -14.07
C LEU A 302 8.74 -11.55 -12.89
N LEU A 303 8.97 -10.27 -12.61
CA LEU A 303 9.70 -9.84 -11.42
C LEU A 303 8.96 -10.30 -10.17
N THR A 304 7.65 -10.08 -10.13
CA THR A 304 6.80 -10.55 -9.03
C THR A 304 6.96 -12.05 -8.80
N TRP A 305 6.89 -12.85 -9.86
CA TRP A 305 7.09 -14.30 -9.77
C TRP A 305 8.45 -14.67 -9.19
N SER A 306 9.52 -14.02 -9.66
CA SER A 306 10.89 -14.28 -9.19
C SER A 306 11.06 -13.92 -7.72
N LEU A 307 10.57 -12.76 -7.29
CA LEU A 307 10.66 -12.30 -5.91
C LEU A 307 9.88 -13.22 -4.97
N VAL A 308 8.68 -13.64 -5.36
CA VAL A 308 7.87 -14.58 -4.57
C VAL A 308 8.55 -15.94 -4.44
N ASN A 309 9.20 -16.47 -5.48
CA ASN A 309 9.97 -17.70 -5.37
C ASN A 309 11.09 -17.60 -4.34
N THR A 310 11.86 -16.50 -4.35
CA THR A 310 12.93 -16.27 -3.38
C THR A 310 12.36 -16.23 -1.95
N ILE A 311 11.22 -15.59 -1.74
CA ILE A 311 10.57 -15.53 -0.43
C ILE A 311 10.10 -16.92 0.04
N ARG A 312 9.46 -17.70 -0.84
CA ARG A 312 9.00 -19.07 -0.51
C ARG A 312 10.17 -20.00 -0.19
N GLU A 313 11.29 -19.89 -0.92
CA GLU A 313 12.53 -20.61 -0.64
C GLU A 313 13.11 -20.23 0.73
N GLN A 314 13.18 -18.94 1.05
CA GLN A 314 13.62 -18.44 2.37
C GLN A 314 12.72 -18.98 3.50
N ARG A 315 11.39 -18.95 3.34
CA ARG A 315 10.44 -19.48 4.32
C ARG A 315 10.61 -20.99 4.52
N ALA A 316 10.81 -21.74 3.44
CA ALA A 316 11.04 -23.18 3.50
C ALA A 316 12.34 -23.52 4.26
N GLN A 317 13.41 -22.76 4.04
CA GLN A 317 14.67 -22.92 4.77
C GLN A 317 14.51 -22.66 6.26
N LEU A 318 13.83 -21.57 6.65
CA LEU A 318 13.57 -21.23 8.05
C LEU A 318 12.73 -22.30 8.76
N ARG A 319 11.72 -22.87 8.08
CA ARG A 319 10.94 -23.99 8.63
C ARG A 319 11.80 -25.24 8.83
N ALA A 320 12.70 -25.54 7.91
CA ALA A 320 13.61 -26.69 8.01
C ALA A 320 14.61 -26.54 9.17
N ASP A 321 15.07 -25.32 9.45
CA ASP A 321 16.02 -25.03 10.54
C ASP A 321 15.37 -25.07 11.94
N THR A 322 14.03 -24.99 12.00
CA THR A 322 13.24 -24.98 13.24
C THR A 322 12.65 -26.36 13.61
N ALA A 323 12.65 -27.31 12.68
CA ALA A 323 12.11 -28.68 12.82
C ALA A 323 13.14 -29.69 13.36
#